data_AF-A0A1V5SNW0-F1
#
_entry.id   AF-A0A1V5SNW0-F1
#
_cell.length_a   1.000
_cell.length_b   1.000
_cell.length_c   1.000
_cell.angle_alpha   90.00
_cell.angle_beta   90.00
_cell.angle_gamma   90.00
#
_symmetry.space_group_name_H-M   'P 1'
#
loop_
_entity.id
_entity.type
_entity.pdbx_description
1 polymer ?
#
loop_
_entity_poly.entity_id
_entity_poly.type
_entity_poly.pdbx_seq_one_letter_code
_entity_poly.pdbx_strand_id
1 'polypeptide(L)'
;MTTTINERDLVLKLRDAKARKEEAELTLEAANKECEAAEAALIESLTARNAEATARYDGVGYCGLVKPRLYASFRKEFEPQVFEYLKTQGREDLIKATVNAQSLSGFVGEMLSGGKALPEFITYYLKQSVRFYNK
;
A
#
# COMPACT_ATOMS: atom_id res chain seq x y z
N MET A 1 21.79 -31.42 -30.85
CA MET A 1 22.37 -31.97 -29.62
C MET A 1 21.59 -31.41 -28.45
N THR A 2 20.70 -32.20 -27.85
CA THR A 2 19.97 -31.82 -26.64
C THR A 2 20.91 -31.98 -25.46
N THR A 3 21.40 -30.87 -24.91
CA THR A 3 22.20 -30.89 -23.68
C THR A 3 21.31 -31.39 -22.54
N THR A 4 21.52 -32.64 -22.11
CA THR A 4 20.88 -33.20 -20.92
C THR A 4 21.41 -32.43 -19.71
N ILE A 5 20.60 -31.50 -19.20
CA ILE A 5 20.91 -30.75 -17.98
C ILE A 5 20.91 -31.75 -16.82
N ASN A 6 22.04 -31.92 -16.16
CA ASN A 6 22.15 -32.83 -15.01
C ASN A 6 21.68 -32.12 -13.72
N GLU A 7 21.52 -32.88 -12.64
CA GLU A 7 21.06 -32.34 -11.35
C GLU A 7 21.97 -31.21 -10.84
N ARG A 8 23.29 -31.35 -10.98
CA ARG A 8 24.25 -30.32 -10.57
C ARG A 8 24.01 -29.00 -11.30
N ASP A 9 23.74 -29.04 -12.60
CA ASP A 9 23.44 -27.85 -13.40
C ASP A 9 22.13 -27.19 -12.94
N LEU A 10 21.12 -27.97 -12.55
CA LEU A 10 19.87 -27.45 -11.96
C LEU A 10 20.11 -26.78 -10.61
N VAL A 11 20.94 -27.39 -9.74
CA VAL A 11 21.28 -26.83 -8.43
C VAL A 11 22.03 -25.50 -8.58
N LEU A 12 22.99 -25.42 -9.51
CA LEU A 12 23.70 -24.17 -9.80
C LEU A 12 22.74 -23.09 -10.31
N LYS A 13 21.85 -23.43 -11.25
CA LYS A 13 20.82 -22.50 -11.75
C LYS A 13 19.90 -22.00 -10.64
N LEU A 14 19.46 -22.88 -9.75
CA LEU A 14 18.59 -22.50 -8.63
C LEU A 14 19.31 -21.58 -7.64
N ARG A 15 20.56 -21.89 -7.29
CA ARG A 15 21.39 -21.04 -6.43
C ARG A 15 21.52 -19.63 -7.02
N ASP A 16 21.90 -19.54 -8.30
CA ASP A 16 22.12 -18.27 -8.97
C ASP A 16 20.82 -17.48 -9.14
N ALA A 17 19.70 -18.17 -9.39
CA ALA A 17 18.38 -17.55 -9.44
C ALA A 17 17.94 -16.99 -8.08
N LYS A 18 18.20 -17.71 -6.97
CA LYS A 18 17.92 -17.20 -5.63
C LYS A 18 18.77 -15.97 -5.29
N ALA A 19 20.06 -15.99 -5.63
CA ALA A 19 20.94 -14.84 -5.41
C ALA A 19 20.46 -13.59 -6.17
N ARG A 20 20.11 -13.72 -7.46
CA ARG A 20 19.54 -12.61 -8.24
C ARG A 20 18.21 -12.10 -7.69
N LYS A 21 17.38 -13.02 -7.17
CA LYS A 21 16.11 -12.65 -6.54
C LYS A 21 16.36 -11.79 -5.30
N GLU A 22 17.27 -12.20 -4.43
CA GLU A 22 17.63 -11.46 -3.22
C GLU A 22 18.19 -10.07 -3.54
N GLU A 23 19.08 -9.97 -4.55
CA GLU A 23 19.61 -8.69 -5.02
C GLU A 23 18.52 -7.76 -5.58
N ALA A 24 17.57 -8.33 -6.34
CA ALA A 24 16.43 -7.58 -6.86
C ALA A 24 15.48 -7.12 -5.74
N GLU A 25 15.28 -7.92 -4.70
CA GLU A 25 14.48 -7.55 -3.52
C GLU A 25 15.09 -6.37 -2.77
N LEU A 26 16.42 -6.36 -2.58
CA LEU A 26 17.14 -5.24 -1.97
C LEU A 26 17.04 -3.97 -2.81
N THR A 27 17.19 -4.10 -4.14
CA THR A 27 17.07 -2.97 -5.06
C THR A 27 15.65 -2.40 -5.05
N LEU A 28 14.64 -3.27 -5.04
CA LEU A 28 13.24 -2.88 -4.95
C LEU A 28 12.94 -2.16 -3.64
N GLU A 29 13.46 -2.64 -2.51
CA GLU A 29 13.30 -1.99 -1.21
C GLU A 29 13.90 -0.58 -1.21
N ALA A 30 15.11 -0.42 -1.75
CA ALA A 30 15.76 0.88 -1.87
C ALA A 30 14.96 1.85 -2.76
N ALA A 31 14.53 1.40 -3.93
CA ALA A 31 13.74 2.21 -4.86
C ALA A 31 12.38 2.62 -4.27
N ASN A 32 11.74 1.74 -3.49
CA ASN A 32 10.50 2.07 -2.78
C ASN A 32 10.73 3.17 -1.75
N LYS A 33 11.80 3.08 -0.94
CA LYS A 33 12.14 4.11 0.06
C LYS A 33 12.43 5.47 -0.60
N GLU A 34 13.13 5.46 -1.73
CA GLU A 34 13.41 6.68 -2.50
C GLU A 34 12.12 7.30 -3.03
N CYS A 35 11.23 6.49 -3.62
CA CYS A 35 9.92 6.96 -4.09
C CYS A 35 9.09 7.56 -2.94
N GLU A 36 9.02 6.88 -1.80
CA GLU A 36 8.27 7.35 -0.63
C GLU A 36 8.82 8.67 -0.07
N ALA A 37 10.14 8.80 0.02
CA ALA A 37 10.79 10.03 0.47
C ALA A 37 10.55 11.20 -0.50
N ALA A 38 10.66 10.95 -1.81
CA ALA A 38 10.40 11.97 -2.84
C ALA A 38 8.93 12.41 -2.86
N GLU A 39 7.99 11.46 -2.74
CA GLU A 39 6.56 11.76 -2.63
C GLU A 39 6.26 12.59 -1.38
N ALA A 40 6.80 12.21 -0.22
CA ALA A 40 6.62 12.95 1.03
C ALA A 40 7.14 14.40 0.92
N ALA A 41 8.35 14.60 0.40
CA ALA A 41 8.93 15.91 0.20
C ALA A 41 8.10 16.78 -0.77
N LEU A 42 7.54 16.18 -1.82
CA LEU A 42 6.68 16.89 -2.76
C LEU A 42 5.35 17.31 -2.12
N ILE A 43 4.73 16.42 -1.33
CA ILE A 43 3.52 16.73 -0.57
C ILE A 43 3.77 17.89 0.40
N GLU A 44 4.87 17.84 1.14
CA GLU A 44 5.28 18.90 2.07
C GLU A 44 5.46 20.23 1.34
N SER A 45 6.18 20.24 0.22
CA SER A 45 6.39 21.43 -0.61
C SER A 45 5.09 22.03 -1.15
N LEU A 46 4.15 21.21 -1.61
CA LEU A 46 2.85 21.66 -2.10
C LEU A 46 1.99 22.21 -0.96
N THR A 47 1.97 21.51 0.18
CA THR A 47 1.23 21.92 1.39
C THR A 47 1.74 23.25 1.94
N ALA A 48 3.05 23.42 2.08
CA ALA A 48 3.67 24.65 2.56
C ALA A 48 3.34 25.89 1.69
N ARG A 49 3.06 25.66 0.40
CA ARG A 49 2.66 26.71 -0.55
C ARG A 49 1.16 26.83 -0.75
N ASN A 50 0.35 26.05 -0.03
CA ASN A 50 -1.09 25.92 -0.27
C ASN A 50 -1.43 25.66 -1.75
N ALA A 51 -0.60 24.85 -2.42
CA ALA A 51 -0.75 24.53 -3.84
C ALA A 51 -1.33 23.13 -4.01
N GLU A 52 -2.31 22.98 -4.91
CA GLU A 52 -2.90 21.68 -5.24
C GLU A 52 -2.04 20.86 -6.23
N ALA A 53 -1.17 21.53 -6.99
CA ALA A 53 -0.34 20.89 -8.01
C ALA A 53 0.96 21.66 -8.27
N THR A 54 1.92 20.98 -8.89
CA THR A 54 3.13 21.61 -9.43
C THR A 54 2.83 22.38 -10.71
N ALA A 55 3.79 23.20 -11.14
CA ALA A 55 3.81 23.63 -12.54
C ALA A 55 3.92 22.42 -13.47
N ARG A 56 3.54 22.64 -14.74
CA ARG A 56 3.82 21.69 -15.81
C ARG A 56 5.23 21.93 -16.34
N TYR A 57 5.99 20.85 -16.46
CA TYR A 57 7.35 20.85 -16.97
C TYR A 57 7.39 20.09 -18.31
N ASP A 58 8.01 20.68 -19.31
CA ASP A 58 8.10 20.09 -20.65
C ASP A 58 8.86 18.75 -20.62
N GLY A 59 8.29 17.73 -21.27
CA GLY A 59 8.82 16.37 -21.30
C GLY A 59 8.67 15.58 -19.99
N VAL A 60 8.12 16.19 -18.93
CA VAL A 60 7.97 15.57 -17.61
C VAL A 60 6.51 15.54 -17.16
N GLY A 61 5.70 16.54 -17.48
CA GLY A 61 4.31 16.63 -17.01
C GLY A 61 4.17 17.39 -15.70
N TYR A 62 3.24 17.00 -14.83
CA TYR A 62 3.03 17.65 -13.52
C TYR A 62 2.50 16.67 -12.47
N CYS A 63 2.66 17.03 -11.20
CA CYS A 63 2.11 16.29 -10.06
C CYS A 63 0.98 17.08 -9.41
N GLY A 64 -0.11 16.40 -9.06
CA GLY A 64 -1.19 16.97 -8.25
C GLY A 64 -1.37 16.20 -6.94
N LEU A 65 -1.71 16.92 -5.87
CA LEU A 65 -2.28 16.31 -4.66
C LEU A 65 -3.59 15.62 -5.04
N VAL A 66 -3.81 14.43 -4.50
CA VAL A 66 -5.10 13.73 -4.66
C VAL A 66 -5.82 13.65 -3.33
N LYS A 67 -7.12 13.34 -3.36
CA LYS A 67 -7.89 13.12 -2.13
C LYS A 67 -7.17 12.07 -1.25
N PRO A 68 -6.93 12.36 0.04
CA PRO A 68 -6.31 11.39 0.95
C PRO A 68 -7.05 10.06 0.93
N ARG A 69 -6.29 8.97 0.91
CA ARG A 69 -6.84 7.61 1.05
C ARG A 69 -6.95 7.25 2.52
N LEU A 70 -8.07 6.64 2.88
CA LEU A 70 -8.26 6.10 4.22
C LEU A 70 -7.59 4.73 4.33
N TYR A 71 -6.85 4.54 5.41
CA TYR A 71 -6.26 3.26 5.81
C TYR A 71 -6.74 2.92 7.20
N ALA A 72 -7.40 1.77 7.33
CA ALA A 72 -7.87 1.24 8.60
C ALA A 72 -7.02 0.06 9.05
N SER A 73 -6.83 -0.04 10.36
CA SER A 73 -6.06 -1.10 10.99
C SER A 73 -6.53 -1.37 12.41
N PHE A 74 -6.23 -2.56 12.92
CA PHE A 74 -6.43 -2.96 14.29
C PHE A 74 -5.21 -3.73 14.77
N ARG A 75 -5.01 -3.80 16.09
CA ARG A 75 -3.93 -4.61 16.67
C ARG A 75 -4.34 -6.07 16.72
N LYS A 76 -3.39 -6.98 16.56
CA LYS A 76 -3.66 -8.43 16.47
C LYS A 76 -4.43 -8.97 17.67
N GLU A 77 -4.17 -8.46 18.88
CA GLU A 77 -4.91 -8.84 20.09
C GLU A 77 -6.41 -8.57 20.02
N PHE A 78 -6.84 -7.63 19.18
CA PHE A 78 -8.25 -7.29 18.98
C PHE A 78 -8.91 -8.04 17.83
N GLU A 79 -8.20 -8.96 17.17
CA GLU A 79 -8.76 -9.74 16.06
C GLU A 79 -10.09 -10.43 16.39
N PRO A 80 -10.25 -11.09 17.57
CA PRO A 80 -11.54 -11.69 17.93
C PRO A 80 -12.67 -10.65 18.04
N GLN A 81 -12.38 -9.47 18.60
CA GLN A 81 -13.36 -8.39 18.75
C GLN A 81 -13.76 -7.81 17.40
N VAL A 82 -12.79 -7.65 16.49
CA VAL A 82 -13.04 -7.18 15.12
C VAL A 82 -13.88 -8.20 14.36
N PHE A 83 -13.61 -9.49 14.50
CA PHE A 83 -14.39 -10.54 13.84
C PHE A 83 -15.84 -10.52 14.30
N GLU A 84 -16.08 -10.49 15.61
CA GLU A 84 -17.43 -10.40 16.16
C GLU A 84 -18.13 -9.11 15.74
N TYR A 85 -17.43 -7.97 15.79
CA TYR A 85 -18.00 -6.71 15.32
C TYR A 85 -18.40 -6.76 13.85
N LEU A 86 -17.53 -7.23 12.97
CA LEU A 86 -17.83 -7.36 11.54
C LEU A 86 -19.03 -8.27 11.27
N LYS A 87 -19.16 -9.39 12.02
CA LYS A 87 -20.37 -10.23 11.98
C LYS A 87 -21.63 -9.47 12.37
N THR A 88 -21.59 -8.72 13.48
CA THR A 88 -22.76 -7.89 13.89
C THR A 88 -23.13 -6.81 12.88
N GLN A 89 -22.18 -6.37 12.06
CA GLN A 89 -22.39 -5.41 10.97
C GLN A 89 -22.79 -6.09 9.64
N GLY A 90 -22.92 -7.42 9.61
CA GLY A 90 -23.23 -8.18 8.39
C GLY A 90 -22.10 -8.19 7.36
N ARG A 91 -20.84 -8.00 7.80
CA ARG A 91 -19.64 -7.87 6.96
C ARG A 91 -18.68 -9.06 7.11
N GLU A 92 -19.25 -10.24 7.21
CA GLU A 92 -18.51 -11.51 7.23
C GLU A 92 -17.71 -11.74 5.94
N ASP A 93 -18.14 -11.11 4.84
CA ASP A 93 -17.43 -11.11 3.56
C ASP A 93 -15.99 -10.56 3.64
N LEU A 94 -15.69 -9.76 4.67
CA LEU A 94 -14.36 -9.21 4.91
C LEU A 94 -13.44 -10.17 5.69
N ILE A 95 -13.99 -11.26 6.23
CA ILE A 95 -13.31 -12.25 7.03
C ILE A 95 -13.02 -13.48 6.15
N LYS A 96 -11.75 -13.66 5.76
CA LYS A 96 -11.30 -14.91 5.11
C LYS A 96 -10.66 -15.80 6.16
N ALA A 97 -9.34 -15.95 6.14
CA ALA A 97 -8.58 -16.47 7.27
C ALA A 97 -8.26 -15.36 8.29
N THR A 98 -8.11 -14.13 7.79
CA THR A 98 -7.88 -12.89 8.54
C THR A 98 -8.72 -11.79 7.91
N VAL A 99 -8.83 -10.65 8.59
CA VAL A 99 -9.49 -9.46 8.04
C VAL A 99 -8.60 -8.82 6.98
N ASN A 100 -9.12 -8.65 5.77
CA ASN A 100 -8.40 -7.98 4.70
C ASN A 100 -8.31 -6.46 4.97
N ALA A 101 -7.10 -5.91 5.03
CA ALA A 101 -6.87 -4.49 5.37
C ALA A 101 -7.50 -3.51 4.36
N GLN A 102 -7.51 -3.83 3.07
CA GLN A 102 -8.11 -2.99 2.05
C GLN A 102 -9.64 -2.98 2.17
N SER A 103 -10.23 -4.16 2.37
CA SER A 103 -11.66 -4.32 2.63
C SER A 103 -12.10 -3.60 3.91
N LEU A 104 -11.31 -3.71 4.98
CA LEU A 104 -11.54 -3.00 6.23
C LEU A 104 -11.50 -1.48 6.03
N SER A 105 -10.52 -0.98 5.28
CA SER A 105 -10.41 0.45 4.96
C SER A 105 -11.62 0.94 4.17
N GLY A 106 -12.13 0.14 3.23
CA GLY A 106 -13.39 0.44 2.52
C GLY A 106 -14.58 0.54 3.47
N PHE A 107 -14.78 -0.48 4.32
CA PHE A 107 -15.86 -0.50 5.31
C PHE A 107 -15.78 0.67 6.31
N VAL A 108 -14.60 0.97 6.84
CA VAL A 108 -14.40 2.12 7.74
C VAL A 108 -14.72 3.44 7.02
N GLY A 109 -14.36 3.58 5.74
CA GLY A 109 -14.73 4.73 4.92
C GLY A 109 -16.25 4.90 4.77
N GLU A 110 -16.99 3.80 4.57
CA GLU A 110 -18.46 3.78 4.53
C GLU A 110 -19.06 4.23 5.87
N MET A 111 -18.52 3.70 6.98
CA MET A 111 -18.97 4.02 8.34
C MET A 111 -18.83 5.51 8.66
N LEU A 112 -17.64 6.07 8.40
CA LEU A 112 -17.37 7.49 8.64
C LEU A 112 -18.22 8.40 7.76
N SER A 113 -18.41 8.03 6.48
CA SER A 113 -19.26 8.79 5.56
C SER A 113 -20.73 8.78 5.99
N GLY A 114 -21.17 7.71 6.66
CA GLY A 114 -22.49 7.59 7.27
C GLY A 114 -22.60 8.21 8.67
N GLY A 115 -21.57 8.88 9.19
CA GLY A 115 -21.57 9.48 10.53
C GLY A 115 -21.59 8.46 11.68
N LYS A 116 -21.22 7.20 11.42
CA LYS A 116 -21.20 6.15 12.43
C LYS A 116 -19.89 6.16 13.22
N ALA A 117 -20.00 5.90 14.53
CA ALA A 117 -18.84 5.73 15.39
C ALA A 117 -18.09 4.45 15.04
N LEU A 118 -16.76 4.51 15.09
CA LEU A 118 -15.90 3.34 15.02
C LEU A 118 -15.66 2.79 16.42
N PRO A 119 -15.55 1.47 16.57
CA PRO A 119 -15.16 0.89 17.85
C PRO A 119 -13.69 1.22 18.16
N GLU A 120 -13.36 1.29 19.45
CA GLU A 120 -12.02 1.68 19.93
C GLU A 120 -10.88 0.77 19.44
N PHE A 121 -11.21 -0.49 19.13
CA PHE A 121 -10.25 -1.46 18.62
C PHE A 121 -9.95 -1.32 17.11
N ILE A 122 -10.62 -0.41 16.39
CA ILE A 122 -10.32 -0.07 15.00
C ILE A 122 -9.80 1.37 14.94
N THR A 123 -8.64 1.54 14.33
CA THR A 123 -7.99 2.83 14.10
C THR A 123 -7.95 3.13 12.61
N TYR A 124 -7.87 4.40 12.25
CA TYR A 124 -7.66 4.80 10.86
C TYR A 124 -6.75 6.02 10.77
N TYR A 125 -6.14 6.20 9.60
CA TYR A 125 -5.46 7.42 9.23
C TYR A 125 -5.73 7.75 7.76
N LEU A 126 -5.56 9.03 7.41
CA LEU A 126 -5.63 9.49 6.03
C LEU A 126 -4.21 9.67 5.49
N LYS A 127 -3.89 8.98 4.40
CA LYS A 127 -2.62 9.14 3.68
C LYS A 127 -2.83 10.08 2.51
N GLN A 128 -2.20 11.25 2.56
CA GLN A 128 -2.04 12.12 1.40
C GLN A 128 -1.11 11.44 0.39
N SER A 129 -1.41 11.55 -0.89
CA SER A 129 -0.55 11.08 -1.96
C SER A 129 -0.54 12.09 -3.11
N VAL A 130 0.40 11.92 -4.04
CA VAL A 130 0.41 12.65 -5.30
C VAL A 130 0.08 11.73 -6.46
N ARG A 131 -0.41 12.31 -7.54
CA ARG A 131 -0.51 11.62 -8.83
C ARG A 131 0.31 12.36 -9.86
N PHE A 132 1.08 11.58 -10.61
CA PHE A 132 1.81 12.06 -11.77
C PHE A 132 0.89 12.08 -12.99
N TYR A 133 0.92 13.17 -13.75
CA TYR A 133 0.11 13.38 -14.95
C TYR A 133 1.02 13.64 -16.15
N ASN A 134 1.21 12.61 -16.97
CA ASN A 134 1.91 12.70 -18.24
C ASN A 134 0.93 13.06 -19.34
N LYS A 135 1.20 14.18 -20.02
CA LYS A 135 0.70 14.47 -21.35
C LYS A 135 1.87 14.96 -22.18
#